data_AF-A0A524QHP5-F1
#
_entry.id   AF-A0A524QHP5-F1
#
_cell.length_a   1.000
_cell.length_b   1.000
_cell.length_c   1.000
_cell.angle_alpha   90.00
_cell.angle_beta   90.00
_cell.angle_gamma   90.00
#
_symmetry.space_group_name_H-M   'P 1'
#
loop_
_entity.id
_entity.type
_entity.pdbx_description
1 polymer ?
#
loop_
_entity_poly.entity_id
_entity_poly.type
_entity_poly.pdbx_seq_one_letter_code
_entity_poly.pdbx_strand_id
1 'polypeptide(L)'
;FQPTVFLYDNYPGGIGLSAPLYDLRVRVVCAARRMVESCCCAEGCPACIGPILGSEEQRQHSPKDLALIVLTLLAKEFDDPS
;
A
#
# COMPACT_ATOMS: atom_id res chain seq x y z
N PHE A 1 -10.59 -3.77 -16.65
CA PHE A 1 -9.47 -3.07 -15.99
C PHE A 1 -9.16 -3.79 -14.69
N GLN A 2 -7.92 -4.20 -14.48
CA GLN A 2 -7.45 -4.74 -13.19
C GLN A 2 -6.57 -3.66 -12.53
N PRO A 3 -6.86 -3.21 -11.31
CA PRO A 3 -5.99 -2.28 -10.59
C PRO A 3 -4.66 -2.96 -10.28
N THR A 4 -3.55 -2.34 -10.68
CA THR A 4 -2.20 -2.90 -10.52
C THR A 4 -1.26 -1.88 -9.92
N VAL A 5 -0.48 -2.31 -8.93
CA VAL A 5 0.59 -1.51 -8.31
C VAL A 5 1.93 -1.95 -8.90
N PHE A 6 2.72 -0.99 -9.37
CA PHE A 6 4.06 -1.24 -9.92
C PHE A 6 5.12 -0.63 -9.01
N LEU A 7 6.14 -1.42 -8.68
CA LEU A 7 7.37 -0.94 -8.05
C LEU A 7 8.51 -1.09 -9.05
N TYR A 8 9.28 -0.02 -9.24
CA TYR A 8 10.43 0.01 -10.14
C TYR A 8 11.57 0.85 -9.55
N ASP A 9 12.79 0.58 -10.01
CA ASP A 9 13.97 1.33 -9.60
C ASP A 9 14.00 2.67 -10.34
N ASN A 10 13.91 3.79 -9.62
CA ASN A 10 14.04 5.13 -10.18
C ASN A 10 15.51 5.54 -10.35
N TYR A 11 16.31 4.67 -10.97
CA TYR A 11 17.72 4.90 -11.28
C TYR A 11 17.99 4.48 -12.74
N PRO A 12 18.71 5.29 -13.55
CA PRO A 12 19.04 4.92 -14.92
C PRO A 12 19.77 3.58 -15.00
N GLY A 13 19.23 2.64 -15.77
CA GLY A 13 19.77 1.28 -15.90
C GLY A 13 19.29 0.29 -14.82
N GLY A 14 18.59 0.76 -13.79
CA GLY A 14 18.15 -0.06 -12.66
C GLY A 14 19.30 -0.52 -11.77
N ILE A 15 19.02 -0.70 -10.48
CA ILE A 15 20.02 -1.21 -9.52
C ILE A 15 19.64 -2.61 -9.01
N GLY A 16 18.54 -3.17 -9.50
CA GLY A 16 18.09 -4.52 -9.23
C GLY A 16 17.31 -4.68 -7.93
N LEU A 17 16.66 -3.63 -7.40
CA LEU A 17 15.84 -3.75 -6.19
C LEU A 17 14.45 -4.32 -6.47
N SER A 18 13.89 -4.03 -7.64
CA SER A 18 12.52 -4.41 -7.98
C SER A 18 12.29 -5.93 -8.04
N ALA A 19 13.26 -6.70 -8.56
CA ALA A 19 13.17 -8.16 -8.62
C ALA A 19 13.08 -8.82 -7.22
N PRO A 20 14.03 -8.59 -6.28
CA PRO A 20 13.92 -9.15 -4.94
C PRO A 20 12.73 -8.59 -4.17
N LEU A 21 12.29 -7.35 -4.44
CA LEU A 21 11.06 -6.81 -3.85
C LEU A 21 9.81 -7.56 -4.34
N TYR A 22 9.80 -8.03 -5.60
CA TYR A 22 8.70 -8.85 -6.12
C TYR A 22 8.65 -10.22 -5.44
N ASP A 23 9.79 -10.85 -5.20
CA ASP A 23 9.87 -12.10 -4.43
C ASP A 23 9.40 -11.89 -2.98
N LEU A 24 9.65 -10.71 -2.42
CA LEU A 24 9.24 -10.31 -1.07
C LEU A 24 7.88 -9.61 -1.02
N ARG A 25 7.12 -9.52 -2.12
CA ARG A 25 5.92 -8.67 -2.24
C ARG A 25 4.89 -8.90 -1.14
N VAL A 26 4.67 -10.16 -0.74
CA VAL A 26 3.74 -10.52 0.35
C VAL A 26 4.20 -9.90 1.67
N ARG A 27 5.49 -10.00 1.98
CA ARG A 27 6.07 -9.41 3.19
C ARG A 27 6.00 -7.90 3.15
N VAL A 28 6.23 -7.28 1.99
CA VAL A 28 6.13 -5.83 1.80
C VAL A 28 4.70 -5.35 2.06
N VAL A 29 3.68 -5.97 1.46
CA VAL A 29 2.27 -5.59 1.67
C VAL A 29 1.84 -5.82 3.12
N CYS A 30 2.20 -6.95 3.73
CA CYS A 30 1.90 -7.21 5.14
C CYS A 30 2.62 -6.25 6.10
N ALA A 31 3.84 -5.79 5.77
CA ALA A 31 4.54 -4.76 6.53
C ALA A 31 3.85 -3.40 6.39
N ALA A 32 3.47 -3.00 5.17
CA ALA A 32 2.73 -1.77 4.93
C ALA A 32 1.38 -1.75 5.67
N ARG A 33 0.62 -2.85 5.65
CA ARG A 33 -0.64 -2.99 6.40
C ARG A 33 -0.43 -2.75 7.89
N ARG A 34 0.55 -3.43 8.49
CA ARG A 34 0.89 -3.27 9.91
C ARG A 34 1.32 -1.84 10.24
N MET A 35 2.11 -1.21 9.37
CA MET A 35 2.54 0.18 9.54
C MET A 35 1.32 1.13 9.60
N VAL A 36 0.39 1.00 8.64
CA VAL A 36 -0.83 1.83 8.61
C VAL A 36 -1.74 1.55 9.80
N GLU A 37 -1.93 0.28 10.17
CA GLU A 37 -2.76 -0.15 11.31
C GLU A 37 -2.21 0.38 12.65
N SER A 38 -0.88 0.37 12.82
CA SER A 38 -0.21 0.85 14.05
C SER A 38 -0.19 2.36 14.22
N CYS A 39 -0.50 3.12 13.17
CA CYS A 39 -0.49 4.59 13.23
C CYS A 39 -1.69 5.13 14.02
N CYS A 40 -1.49 6.09 14.92
CA CYS A 40 -2.55 6.67 15.74
C CYS A 40 -3.44 7.73 15.05
N CYS A 41 -3.21 8.03 13.78
CA CYS A 41 -4.03 8.98 13.02
C CYS A 41 -5.42 8.41 12.68
N ALA A 42 -6.42 9.28 12.54
CA ALA A 42 -7.75 8.91 12.05
C ALA A 42 -7.82 8.92 10.52
N GLU A 43 -7.46 10.06 9.91
CA GLU A 43 -7.62 10.26 8.46
C GLU A 43 -6.43 9.74 7.62
N GLY A 44 -5.30 9.45 8.28
CA GLY A 44 -4.02 9.27 7.62
C GLY A 44 -3.05 10.39 7.95
N CYS A 45 -1.76 10.17 7.69
CA CYS A 45 -0.74 11.19 7.86
C CYS A 45 0.48 10.89 6.95
N PRO A 46 1.39 11.87 6.78
CA PRO A 46 2.61 11.68 5.99
C PRO A 46 3.48 10.48 6.42
N ALA A 47 3.34 10.01 7.66
CA ALA A 47 4.11 8.88 8.17
C ALA A 47 3.50 7.50 7.85
N CYS A 48 2.23 7.40 7.43
CA CYS A 48 1.59 6.10 7.16
C CYS A 48 1.10 5.94 5.72
N ILE A 49 0.23 6.82 5.24
CA ILE A 49 -0.36 6.75 3.90
C ILE A 49 0.16 7.84 2.95
N GLY A 50 1.06 8.70 3.45
CA GLY A 50 1.60 9.83 2.70
C GLY A 50 0.73 11.09 2.77
N PRO A 51 0.97 12.08 1.90
CA PRO A 51 0.20 13.32 1.89
C PRO A 51 -1.26 13.04 1.53
N ILE A 52 -2.19 13.57 2.33
CA ILE A 52 -3.63 13.52 2.02
C ILE A 52 -3.92 14.62 0.98
N LEU A 53 -3.99 14.21 -0.28
CA LEU A 53 -4.28 15.09 -1.42
C LEU A 53 -5.78 14.97 -1.76
N GLY A 54 -6.65 15.67 -1.03
CA GLY A 54 -8.07 15.72 -1.36
C GLY A 54 -8.95 16.25 -0.23
N SER A 55 -9.81 17.21 -0.57
CA SER A 55 -10.74 17.90 0.32
C SER A 55 -11.85 17.01 0.87
N GLU A 56 -12.27 17.38 2.08
CA GLU A 56 -13.33 16.76 2.88
C GLU A 56 -14.71 17.12 2.32
N GLU A 57 -15.37 16.22 1.60
CA GLU A 57 -16.83 16.27 1.54
C GLU A 57 -17.40 14.86 1.41
N GLN A 58 -18.03 14.40 2.50
CA GLN A 58 -18.93 13.24 2.57
C GLN A 58 -18.32 11.90 2.15
N ARG A 59 -17.30 11.42 2.89
CA ARG A 59 -16.80 10.06 2.71
C ARG A 59 -17.21 9.16 3.87
N GLN A 60 -17.79 8.01 3.54
CA GLN A 60 -18.17 6.98 4.52
C GLN A 60 -16.96 6.31 5.19
N HIS A 61 -15.78 6.41 4.56
CA HIS A 61 -14.53 5.83 5.06
C HIS A 61 -13.40 6.85 4.97
N SER A 62 -12.59 6.91 6.02
CA SER A 62 -11.38 7.72 6.03
C SER A 62 -10.39 7.22 4.96
N PRO A 63 -9.45 8.06 4.47
CA PRO A 63 -8.37 7.60 3.59
C PRO A 63 -7.57 6.44 4.18
N LYS A 64 -7.34 6.46 5.50
CA LYS A 64 -6.68 5.36 6.21
C LYS A 64 -7.47 4.05 6.11
N ASP A 65 -8.78 4.08 6.32
CA ASP A 65 -9.62 2.87 6.24
C ASP A 65 -9.61 2.26 4.84
N LEU A 66 -9.70 3.10 3.81
CA LEU A 66 -9.61 2.65 2.42
C LEU A 66 -8.23 2.03 2.12
N ALA A 67 -7.15 2.62 2.62
CA ALA A 67 -5.81 2.06 2.49
C ALA A 67 -5.70 0.68 3.17
N LEU A 68 -6.27 0.52 4.37
CA LEU A 68 -6.29 -0.77 5.07
C LEU A 68 -7.10 -1.83 4.31
N ILE A 69 -8.23 -1.46 3.70
CA ILE A 69 -9.03 -2.36 2.86
C ILE A 69 -8.20 -2.83 1.66
N VAL A 70 -7.60 -1.92 0.90
CA VAL A 70 -6.80 -2.26 -0.28
C VAL A 70 -5.61 -3.15 0.09
N LEU A 71 -4.86 -2.81 1.15
CA LEU A 71 -3.74 -3.62 1.63
C LEU A 71 -4.17 -5.01 2.10
N THR A 72 -5.36 -5.14 2.67
CA THR A 72 -5.93 -6.44 3.06
C THR A 72 -6.32 -7.27 1.85
N LEU A 73 -6.91 -6.66 0.82
CA LEU A 73 -7.26 -7.34 -0.43
C LEU A 73 -5.99 -7.82 -1.16
N LEU A 74 -4.98 -6.97 -1.26
CA LEU A 74 -3.68 -7.33 -1.86
C LEU A 74 -3.00 -8.47 -1.09
N ALA A 75 -3.04 -8.46 0.24
CA ALA A 75 -2.46 -9.54 1.03
C ALA A 75 -3.14 -10.89 0.76
N LYS A 76 -4.48 -10.91 0.66
CA LYS A 76 -5.26 -12.12 0.36
C LYS A 76 -5.00 -12.65 -1.05
N GLU A 77 -4.84 -11.77 -2.03
CA GLU A 77 -4.54 -12.15 -3.42
C GLU A 77 -3.22 -12.94 -3.52
N PHE A 78 -2.27 -12.73 -2.60
CA PHE A 78 -1.03 -13.49 -2.58
C PHE A 78 -1.09 -14.80 -1.79
N ASP A 79 -2.09 -14.98 -0.94
CA ASP A 79 -2.30 -16.21 -0.17
C ASP A 79 -3.12 -17.26 -0.95
N ASP A 80 -3.80 -16.86 -2.04
CA ASP A 80 -4.60 -17.73 -2.91
C ASP A 80 -3.87 -17.95 -4.26
N PRO A 81 -3.19 -19.09 -4.47
CA PRO A 81 -2.36 -19.34 -5.65
C PRO A 81 -3.17 -19.83 -6.86
N SER A 82 -4.35 -19.23 -7.12
CA SER A 82 -5.22 -19.60 -8.24
C SER A 82 -4.50 -19.57 -9.59
#